data_AF-A0A971I9J7-F1
#
_entry.id   AF-A0A971I9J7-F1
#
_cell.length_a   1.000
_cell.length_b   1.000
_cell.length_c   1.000
_cell.angle_alpha   90.00
_cell.angle_beta   90.00
_cell.angle_gamma   90.00
#
_symmetry.space_group_name_H-M   'P 1'
#
loop_
_entity.id
_entity.type
_entity.pdbx_description
1 polymer ?
#
loop_
_entity_poly.entity_id
_entity_poly.type
_entity_poly.pdbx_seq_one_letter_code
_entity_poly.pdbx_strand_id
1 'polypeptide(L)'
;MLIKFRKSSVIYFKTNDTPKDRLINLSSHIYLNLQQVTELSHYTLKTDSEKLSLDGKSVRLLAETKVIHFTMTPTFASYPDSKDKERRIHERRFYTLYYPPESIQEYLALRQALNGNILNND
;
A
#
# COMPACT_ATOMS: atom_id res chain seq x y z
N MET A 1 6.93 15.28 5.35
CA MET A 1 7.78 14.28 6.03
C MET A 1 7.88 13.04 5.14
N LEU A 2 9.07 12.49 4.94
CA LEU A 2 9.28 11.27 4.15
C LEU A 2 9.39 10.06 5.09
N ILE A 3 8.64 8.99 4.80
CA ILE A 3 8.77 7.70 5.47
C ILE A 3 9.42 6.69 4.54
N LYS A 4 10.36 5.90 5.06
CA LYS A 4 11.06 4.86 4.31
C LYS A 4 10.54 3.48 4.72
N PHE A 5 10.00 2.74 3.76
CA PHE A 5 9.74 1.31 3.88
C PHE A 5 11.00 0.56 3.44
N ARG A 6 11.55 -0.27 4.33
CA ARG A 6 12.74 -1.05 4.00
C ARG A 6 12.36 -2.22 3.08
N LYS A 7 13.26 -2.57 2.16
CA LYS A 7 13.12 -3.76 1.32
C LYS A 7 12.89 -4.95 2.24
N SER A 8 11.90 -5.76 1.93
CA SER A 8 11.56 -6.95 2.69
C SER A 8 10.92 -7.97 1.77
N SER A 9 11.44 -9.20 1.79
CA SER A 9 10.88 -10.29 0.97
C SER A 9 9.56 -10.84 1.53
N VAL A 10 9.23 -10.52 2.78
CA VAL A 10 8.03 -11.00 3.48
C VAL A 10 6.90 -9.98 3.50
N ILE A 11 7.17 -8.71 3.17
CA ILE A 11 6.12 -7.69 3.04
C ILE A 11 5.64 -7.67 1.59
N TYR A 12 4.32 -7.64 1.44
CA TYR A 12 3.68 -7.53 0.14
C TYR A 12 2.97 -6.20 0.01
N PHE A 13 2.78 -5.73 -1.22
CA PHE A 13 1.98 -4.54 -1.47
C PHE A 13 1.23 -4.61 -2.79
N LYS A 14 0.25 -3.72 -2.94
CA LYS A 14 -0.44 -3.45 -4.21
C LYS A 14 -0.66 -1.95 -4.39
N THR A 15 -0.87 -1.56 -5.64
CA THR A 15 -1.15 -0.20 -6.10
C THR A 15 -2.33 -0.23 -7.08
N ASN A 16 -2.74 0.92 -7.61
CA ASN A 16 -3.77 1.02 -8.67
C ASN A 16 -3.45 0.13 -9.87
N ASP A 17 -2.17 0.01 -10.23
CA ASP A 17 -1.75 -0.71 -11.44
C ASP A 17 -1.51 -2.21 -11.18
N THR A 18 -1.63 -2.65 -9.92
CA THR A 18 -1.47 -4.07 -9.59
C THR A 18 -2.72 -4.83 -10.06
N PRO A 19 -2.58 -5.88 -10.90
CA PRO A 19 -3.71 -6.66 -11.37
C PRO A 19 -4.53 -7.23 -10.21
N LYS A 20 -5.82 -7.44 -10.45
CA LYS A 20 -6.72 -8.02 -9.46
C LYS A 20 -6.14 -9.34 -8.94
N ASP A 21 -6.27 -9.54 -7.63
CA ASP A 21 -5.79 -10.73 -6.91
C ASP A 21 -4.28 -10.97 -6.96
N ARG A 22 -3.50 -9.97 -7.39
CA ARG A 22 -2.04 -10.00 -7.33
C ARG A 22 -1.45 -9.15 -6.22
N LEU A 23 -0.28 -9.56 -5.78
CA LEU A 23 0.57 -8.87 -4.82
C LEU A 23 2.00 -8.78 -5.35
N ILE A 24 2.67 -7.72 -4.92
CA ILE A 24 4.06 -7.44 -5.26
C ILE A 24 4.88 -7.58 -3.98
N ASN A 25 5.97 -8.35 -4.02
CA ASN A 25 6.90 -8.39 -2.90
C ASN A 25 7.66 -7.06 -2.83
N LEU A 26 7.93 -6.58 -1.61
CA LEU A 26 8.68 -5.35 -1.39
C LEU A 26 10.18 -5.54 -1.67
N SER A 27 10.52 -5.73 -2.96
CA SER A 27 11.87 -6.05 -3.44
C SER A 27 12.86 -4.88 -3.42
N SER A 28 12.37 -3.67 -3.15
CA SER A 28 13.13 -2.42 -3.09
C SER A 28 12.64 -1.54 -1.94
N HIS A 29 13.46 -0.55 -1.56
CA HIS A 29 13.01 0.49 -0.64
C HIS A 29 11.94 1.37 -1.28
N ILE A 30 10.90 1.70 -0.52
CA ILE A 30 9.89 2.70 -0.92
C ILE A 30 10.04 3.91 -0.01
N TYR A 31 9.95 5.10 -0.59
CA TYR A 31 9.86 6.35 0.14
C TYR A 31 8.51 6.98 -0.14
N LEU A 32 7.77 7.34 0.89
CA LEU A 32 6.44 7.92 0.76
C LEU A 32 6.41 9.26 1.49
N ASN A 33 5.93 10.31 0.81
CA ASN A 33 5.76 11.62 1.42
C ASN A 33 4.40 11.68 2.13
N LEU A 34 4.43 11.73 3.46
CA LEU A 34 3.21 11.75 4.26
C LEU A 34 2.39 13.04 4.06
N GLN A 35 2.99 14.13 3.59
CA GLN A 35 2.23 15.34 3.23
C GLN A 35 1.32 15.14 2.02
N GLN A 36 1.55 14.09 1.25
CA GLN A 36 0.72 13.71 0.11
C GLN A 36 -0.26 12.59 0.47
N VAL A 37 -0.34 12.15 1.73
CA VAL A 37 -1.33 11.16 2.15
C VAL A 37 -2.62 11.91 2.52
N THR A 38 -3.71 11.62 1.83
CA THR A 38 -5.04 12.15 2.18
C THR A 38 -5.75 11.29 3.20
N GLU A 39 -5.59 9.97 3.09
CA GLU A 39 -6.25 9.02 3.98
C GLU A 39 -5.28 7.91 4.33
N LEU A 40 -5.34 7.48 5.59
CA LEU A 40 -4.61 6.34 6.10
C LEU A 40 -5.58 5.47 6.86
N SER A 41 -5.70 4.21 6.45
CA SER A 41 -6.48 3.21 7.19
C SER A 41 -5.63 1.97 7.42
N HIS A 42 -5.97 1.24 8.47
CA HIS A 42 -5.28 0.00 8.79
C HIS A 42 -6.26 -0.98 9.41
N TYR A 43 -6.03 -2.26 9.16
CA TYR A 43 -6.90 -3.32 9.65
C TYR A 43 -6.13 -4.62 9.76
N THR A 44 -6.77 -5.62 10.36
CA THR A 44 -6.24 -6.98 10.47
C THR A 44 -7.11 -7.91 9.64
N LEU A 45 -6.49 -8.80 8.87
CA LEU A 45 -7.26 -9.85 8.17
C LEU A 45 -7.92 -10.78 9.18
N LYS A 46 -9.24 -10.98 9.03
CA LYS A 46 -10.02 -11.88 9.87
C LYS A 46 -9.93 -13.35 9.45
N THR A 47 -9.60 -13.58 8.19
CA THR A 47 -9.51 -14.90 7.58
C THR A 47 -8.29 -14.96 6.68
N ASP A 48 -7.80 -16.17 6.45
CA ASP A 48 -6.81 -16.42 5.42
C ASP A 48 -7.30 -15.95 4.04
N SER A 49 -6.37 -15.49 3.22
CA SER A 49 -6.62 -15.09 1.84
C SER A 49 -5.52 -15.62 0.95
N GLU A 50 -5.91 -16.20 -0.18
CA GLU A 50 -4.99 -16.60 -1.23
C GLU A 50 -4.92 -15.52 -2.31
N LYS A 51 -3.70 -15.17 -2.70
CA LYS A 51 -3.37 -14.21 -3.76
C LYS A 51 -2.28 -14.80 -4.65
N LEU A 52 -1.98 -14.14 -5.75
CA LEU A 52 -0.88 -14.50 -6.63
C LEU A 52 0.23 -13.46 -6.56
N SER A 53 1.49 -13.87 -6.68
CA SER A 53 2.57 -12.94 -6.98
C SER A 53 2.44 -12.42 -8.42
N LEU A 54 3.26 -11.43 -8.80
CA LEU A 54 3.35 -10.99 -10.19
C LEU A 54 3.74 -12.13 -11.15
N ASP A 55 4.55 -13.08 -10.68
CA ASP A 55 4.98 -14.27 -11.44
C ASP A 55 3.94 -15.40 -11.43
N GLY A 56 2.77 -15.19 -10.82
CA GLY A 56 1.68 -16.18 -10.77
C GLY A 56 1.86 -17.26 -9.70
N LYS A 57 2.83 -17.13 -8.77
CA LYS A 57 2.97 -18.08 -7.66
C LYS A 57 1.93 -17.78 -6.58
N SER A 58 1.38 -18.81 -5.94
CA SER A 58 0.45 -18.61 -4.82
C SER A 58 1.16 -17.94 -3.64
N VAL A 59 0.49 -16.94 -3.08
CA VAL A 59 0.86 -16.19 -1.87
C VAL A 59 -0.29 -16.32 -0.90
N ARG A 60 -0.04 -17.02 0.21
CA ARG A 60 -1.02 -17.15 1.29
C ARG A 60 -0.81 -16.03 2.30
N LEU A 61 -1.81 -15.17 2.44
CA LEU A 61 -1.90 -14.23 3.53
C LEU A 61 -2.67 -14.90 4.68
N LEU A 62 -2.02 -15.13 5.81
CA LEU A 62 -2.66 -15.71 6.97
C LEU A 62 -3.62 -14.70 7.61
N ALA A 63 -4.63 -15.22 8.33
CA ALA A 63 -5.32 -14.44 9.34
C ALA A 63 -4.31 -13.73 10.25
N GLU A 64 -4.71 -12.59 10.83
CA GLU A 64 -3.84 -11.72 11.64
C GLU A 64 -2.81 -10.88 10.86
N THR A 65 -2.66 -11.09 9.55
CA THR A 65 -1.90 -10.17 8.67
C THR A 65 -2.39 -8.74 8.87
N LYS A 66 -1.48 -7.84 9.21
CA LYS A 66 -1.76 -6.42 9.37
C LYS A 66 -1.69 -5.73 8.01
N VAL A 67 -2.67 -4.89 7.73
CA VAL A 67 -2.77 -4.18 6.46
C VAL A 67 -2.79 -2.70 6.73
N ILE A 68 -2.00 -1.94 5.99
CA ILE A 68 -2.06 -0.47 5.98
C ILE A 68 -2.35 -0.02 4.55
N HIS A 69 -3.37 0.81 4.40
CA HIS A 69 -3.77 1.42 3.16
C HIS A 69 -3.51 2.93 3.23
N PHE A 70 -2.76 3.43 2.24
CA PHE A 70 -2.49 4.84 2.03
C PHE A 70 -3.21 5.27 0.77
N THR A 71 -4.07 6.28 0.89
CA THR A 71 -4.61 7.03 -0.24
C THR A 71 -3.80 8.31 -0.38
N MET A 72 -3.24 8.53 -1.56
CA MET A 72 -2.47 9.73 -1.86
C MET A 72 -3.36 10.83 -2.44
N THR A 73 -2.96 12.08 -2.21
CA THR A 73 -3.49 13.25 -2.91
C THR A 73 -3.38 12.99 -4.42
N PRO A 74 -4.40 13.35 -5.22
CA PRO A 74 -4.27 13.32 -6.67
C PRO A 74 -3.03 14.13 -7.05
N THR A 75 -2.07 13.49 -7.68
CA THR A 75 -0.94 14.24 -8.25
C THR A 75 -1.44 14.98 -9.49
N PHE A 76 -0.86 16.14 -9.80
CA PHE A 76 -1.10 16.86 -11.05
C PHE A 76 -0.65 16.08 -12.30
N ALA A 77 -0.18 14.83 -12.15
CA ALA A 77 0.08 13.93 -13.26
C ALA A 77 -1.26 13.57 -13.94
N SER A 78 -1.58 14.36 -14.95
CA SER A 78 -2.71 14.16 -15.84
C SER A 78 -2.34 13.17 -16.93
N TYR A 79 -3.05 12.05 -17.02
CA TYR A 79 -2.99 11.19 -18.21
C TYR A 79 -4.04 11.67 -19.21
N PRO A 80 -3.77 11.63 -20.53
CA PRO A 80 -4.80 11.88 -21.52
C PRO A 80 -5.91 10.83 -21.35
N ASP A 81 -7.17 11.27 -21.36
CA ASP A 81 -8.31 10.35 -21.33
C ASP A 81 -8.33 9.54 -22.63
N SER A 82 -8.50 8.22 -22.52
CA SER A 82 -8.56 7.34 -23.68
C SER A 82 -9.79 7.59 -24.55
N LYS A 83 -10.83 8.23 -23.98
CA LYS A 83 -12.07 8.58 -24.68
C LYS A 83 -12.07 10.01 -25.23
N ASP A 84 -11.27 10.91 -24.65
CA ASP A 84 -11.20 12.32 -25.04
C ASP A 84 -9.77 12.86 -24.86
N LYS A 85 -9.07 13.09 -25.97
CA LYS A 85 -7.66 13.50 -25.95
C LYS A 85 -7.43 14.89 -25.36
N GLU A 86 -8.46 15.74 -25.30
CA GLU A 86 -8.40 17.07 -24.69
C GLU A 86 -8.62 17.01 -23.18
N ARG A 87 -9.18 15.90 -22.67
CA ARG A 87 -9.44 15.68 -21.26
C ARG A 87 -8.24 15.05 -20.56
N ARG A 88 -8.01 15.51 -19.34
CA ARG A 88 -6.92 15.10 -18.45
C ARG A 88 -7.53 14.38 -17.24
N ILE A 89 -7.11 13.14 -16.98
CA ILE A 89 -7.59 12.36 -15.84
C ILE A 89 -6.67 12.62 -14.64
N HIS A 90 -7.28 13.02 -13.52
CA HIS A 90 -6.63 13.09 -12.23
C HIS A 90 -6.98 11.84 -11.43
N GLU A 91 -6.00 10.96 -11.24
CA GLU A 91 -6.19 9.73 -10.47
C GLU A 91 -5.55 9.84 -9.08
N ARG A 92 -6.28 9.39 -8.06
CA ARG A 92 -5.71 9.17 -6.72
C ARG A 92 -4.92 7.86 -6.74
N ARG A 93 -3.64 7.94 -6.39
CA ARG A 93 -2.81 6.76 -6.20
C ARG A 93 -3.01 6.18 -4.81
N PHE A 94 -3.01 4.87 -4.68
CA PHE A 94 -3.02 4.19 -3.40
C PHE A 94 -1.87 3.18 -3.29
N TYR A 95 -1.48 2.92 -2.05
CA TYR A 95 -0.56 1.86 -1.68
C TYR A 95 -1.18 1.06 -0.54
N THR A 96 -1.42 -0.23 -0.75
CA THR A 96 -1.80 -1.14 0.35
C THR A 96 -0.62 -2.04 0.64
N LEU A 97 -0.09 -1.99 1.87
CA LEU A 97 0.96 -2.88 2.35
C LEU A 97 0.38 -3.93 3.28
N TYR A 98 0.82 -5.17 3.10
CA TYR A 98 0.44 -6.35 3.86
C TYR A 98 1.66 -6.83 4.63
N TYR A 99 1.49 -6.93 5.94
CA TYR A 99 2.48 -7.37 6.91
C TYR A 99 2.00 -8.69 7.50
N PRO A 100 2.45 -9.83 6.96
CA PRO A 100 2.24 -11.13 7.58
C PRO A 100 2.74 -11.16 9.03
N PRO A 101 2.25 -12.09 9.87
CA PRO A 101 2.61 -12.16 11.30
C PRO A 101 4.12 -12.13 11.58
N GLU A 102 4.93 -12.73 10.72
CA GLU A 102 6.39 -12.74 10.81
C GLU A 102 7.05 -11.36 10.61
N SER A 103 6.33 -10.40 10.04
CA SER A 103 6.80 -9.02 9.77
C SER A 103 6.13 -7.98 10.69
N ILE A 104 5.64 -8.42 11.84
CA ILE A 104 4.91 -7.55 12.78
C ILE A 104 5.79 -6.41 13.31
N GLN A 105 7.10 -6.62 13.45
CA GLN A 105 8.01 -5.60 13.95
C GLN A 105 8.12 -4.42 12.99
N GLU A 106 8.17 -4.69 11.69
CA GLU A 106 8.16 -3.66 10.63
C GLU A 106 6.84 -2.88 10.63
N TYR A 107 5.71 -3.58 10.82
CA TYR A 107 4.41 -2.93 10.98
C TYR A 107 4.38 -2.00 12.20
N LEU A 108 4.86 -2.47 13.36
CA LEU A 108 4.87 -1.68 14.60
C LEU A 108 5.80 -0.47 14.48
N ALA A 109 6.99 -0.64 13.90
CA ALA A 109 7.92 0.45 13.65
C ALA A 109 7.32 1.52 12.74
N LEU A 110 6.63 1.10 11.68
CA LEU A 110 5.90 2.01 10.80
C LEU A 110 4.75 2.72 11.53
N ARG A 111 3.92 1.98 12.27
CA ARG A 111 2.84 2.57 13.09
C ARG A 111 3.37 3.61 14.07
N GLN A 112 4.48 3.33 14.72
CA GLN A 112 5.13 4.29 15.62
C GLN A 112 5.61 5.53 14.87
N ALA A 113 6.21 5.39 13.69
CA ALA A 113 6.63 6.52 12.87
C ALA A 113 5.46 7.33 12.28
N LEU A 114 4.28 6.70 12.12
CA LEU A 114 3.05 7.35 11.71
C LEU A 114 2.32 8.03 12.88
N ASN A 115 2.44 7.49 14.10
CA ASN A 115 1.88 8.09 15.32
C ASN A 115 2.46 9.51 15.49
N GLY A 116 1.59 10.52 15.45
CA GLY A 116 1.94 11.94 15.39
C GLY A 116 1.55 12.63 14.07
N ASN A 117 1.21 11.88 13.02
CA ASN A 117 0.75 12.41 11.72
C ASN A 117 -0.62 11.88 11.28
N ILE A 118 -1.25 11.02 12.10
CA ILE A 118 -2.59 10.48 11.87
C ILE A 118 -3.58 11.41 12.58
N LEU A 119 -4.37 12.17 11.82
CA LEU A 119 -5.35 13.11 12.37
C LEU A 119 -6.65 12.43 12.86
N ASN A 120 -6.91 11.17 12.48
CA ASN A 120 -8.09 10.41 12.90
C ASN A 120 -7.64 9.03 13.41
N ASN A 121 -7.56 8.90 14.72
CA ASN A 121 -7.29 7.63 15.40
C ASN A 121 -8.59 7.28 16.16
N ASP A 122 -9.63 6.96 15.40
CA ASP A 122 -10.91 6.47 15.93
C ASP A 122 -10.79 4.98 16.34
#